data_AF-A0A3D1X018-F1
#
_entry.id   AF-A0A3D1X018-F1
#
_cell.length_a   1.000
_cell.length_b   1.000
_cell.length_c   1.000
_cell.angle_alpha   90.00
_cell.angle_beta   90.00
_cell.angle_gamma   90.00
#
_symmetry.space_group_name_H-M   'P 1'
#
loop_
_entity.id
_entity.type
_entity.pdbx_description
1 polymer ?
#
loop_
_entity_poly.entity_id
_entity_poly.type
_entity_poly.pdbx_seq_one_letter_code
_entity_poly.pdbx_strand_id
1 'polypeptide(L)' 'MSFFGWTAEQRGGVWYARKLMDGGNYGSTGAVWVRKTITGLGRNATKRDAERGIMRMYRAGVLN' A
#
# COMPACT_ATOMS: atom_id res chain seq x y z
N MET A 1 -3.59 -9.06 6.94
CA MET A 1 -3.14 -8.22 8.08
C MET A 1 -2.88 -6.80 7.57
N SER A 2 -3.17 -5.75 8.35
CA SER A 2 -2.72 -4.38 8.05
C SER A 2 -1.33 -4.18 8.65
N PHE A 3 -0.36 -3.69 7.89
CA PHE A 3 1.02 -3.46 8.33
C PHE A 3 1.30 -1.96 8.36
N PHE A 4 1.44 -1.35 9.54
CA PHE A 4 1.62 0.10 9.72
C PHE A 4 0.57 0.96 8.98
N GLY A 5 -0.68 0.49 8.94
CA GLY A 5 -1.79 1.13 8.23
C GLY A 5 -1.84 0.86 6.72
N TRP A 6 -0.85 0.15 6.17
CA TRP A 6 -0.84 -0.30 4.79
C TRP A 6 -1.56 -1.64 4.63
N THR A 7 -2.41 -1.73 3.62
CA THR A 7 -3.18 -2.92 3.25
C THR A 7 -2.89 -3.29 1.79
N ALA A 8 -2.95 -4.59 1.49
CA ALA A 8 -2.80 -5.07 0.12
C ALA A 8 -4.14 -5.00 -0.62
N GLU A 9 -4.17 -4.29 -1.74
CA GLU A 9 -5.29 -4.19 -2.68
C GLU A 9 -4.86 -4.75 -4.03
N GLN A 10 -5.68 -5.64 -4.63
CA GLN A 10 -5.44 -6.12 -5.99
C GLN A 10 -6.40 -5.40 -6.95
N ARG A 11 -5.86 -4.84 -8.02
CA ARG A 11 -6.66 -4.18 -9.06
C ARG A 11 -6.09 -4.48 -10.43
N GLY A 12 -6.91 -5.06 -11.31
CA GLY A 12 -6.48 -5.41 -12.68
C GLY A 12 -5.30 -6.38 -12.75
N GLY A 13 -5.14 -7.27 -11.75
CA GLY A 13 -4.01 -8.21 -11.68
C GLY A 13 -2.71 -7.60 -11.13
N VAL A 14 -2.72 -6.32 -10.75
CA VAL A 14 -1.60 -5.64 -10.09
C VAL A 14 -1.89 -5.48 -8.61
N TRP A 15 -0.88 -5.69 -7.78
CA TRP A 15 -0.96 -5.51 -6.34
C TRP A 15 -0.50 -4.11 -5.92
N TYR A 16 -1.22 -3.51 -5.00
CA TYR A 16 -0.98 -2.17 -4.48
C TYR A 16 -0.94 -2.22 -2.95
N ALA A 17 -0.02 -1.46 -2.37
CA ALA A 17 -0.05 -1.05 -0.98
C ALA A 17 -0.97 0.17 -0.87
N ARG A 18 -2.00 0.10 -0.02
CA ARG A 18 -2.94 1.20 0.23
C ARG A 18 -2.97 1.59 1.70
N LYS A 19 -2.88 2.89 1.99
CA LYS A 19 -3.01 3.46 3.34
C LYS A 19 -3.84 4.74 3.28
N LEU A 20 -4.64 4.95 4.32
CA LEU A 20 -5.31 6.23 4.56
C LEU A 20 -4.32 7.14 5.29
N MET A 21 -4.02 8.30 4.72
CA MET A 21 -3.14 9.30 5.31
C MET A 21 -3.91 10.59 5.57
N ASP A 22 -3.49 11.32 6.59
CA ASP A 22 -4.03 12.65 6.84
C ASP A 22 -3.53 13.60 5.73
N GLY A 23 -4.46 14.27 5.04
CA GLY A 23 -4.18 15.07 3.85
C GLY A 23 -3.50 16.41 4.13
N GLY A 24 -3.25 16.75 5.40
CA GLY A 24 -2.36 17.83 5.82
C GLY A 24 -2.73 19.26 5.39
N ASN A 25 -3.79 19.45 4.60
CA ASN A 25 -4.18 20.77 4.11
C ASN A 25 -5.22 21.42 5.02
N TYR A 26 -4.82 22.54 5.63
CA TYR A 26 -5.66 23.49 6.36
C TYR A 26 -6.92 23.81 5.55
N GLY A 27 -8.08 23.30 5.97
CA GLY A 27 -9.37 23.79 5.47
C GLY A 27 -10.51 22.78 5.45
N SER A 28 -10.23 21.48 5.33
CA SER A 28 -11.30 20.48 5.33
C SER A 28 -10.75 19.09 5.63
N THR A 29 -11.33 18.45 6.64
CA THR A 29 -11.22 17.04 7.03
C THR A 29 -10.94 16.14 5.82
N GLY A 30 -9.67 15.80 5.58
CA GLY A 30 -9.26 15.28 4.28
C GLY A 30 -8.38 14.05 4.41
N ALA A 31 -8.90 12.95 4.94
CA ALA A 31 -8.18 11.69 4.90
C ALA A 31 -8.06 11.23 3.43
N VAL A 32 -6.82 11.18 2.90
CA VAL A 32 -6.53 10.81 1.52
C VAL A 32 -6.07 9.36 1.44
N TRP A 33 -6.60 8.62 0.47
CA TRP A 33 -6.13 7.27 0.19
C TRP A 33 -4.90 7.32 -0.70
N VAL A 34 -3.75 6.94 -0.16
CA VAL A 34 -2.53 6.76 -0.93
C VAL A 34 -2.40 5.32 -1.36
N ARG A 35 -2.06 5.11 -2.64
CA ARG A 35 -1.77 3.80 -3.23
C ARG A 35 -0.38 3.81 -3.85
N LYS A 36 0.38 2.75 -3.59
CA LYS A 36 1.71 2.52 -4.18
C LYS A 36 1.76 1.12 -4.78
N THR A 37 2.18 1.02 -6.04
CA THR A 37 2.28 -0.25 -6.75
C THR A 37 3.35 -1.14 -6.11
N ILE A 38 3.04 -2.41 -5.90
CA ILE A 38 4.00 -3.41 -5.41
C ILE A 38 4.62 -4.08 -6.62
N THR A 39 5.85 -3.69 -6.94
CA THR A 39 6.61 -4.24 -8.07
C THR A 39 7.27 -5.57 -7.73
N GLY A 40 7.49 -6.43 -8.73
CA GLY A 40 8.17 -7.72 -8.55
C GLY A 40 7.27 -8.87 -8.08
N LEU A 41 5.95 -8.65 -8.04
CA LEU A 41 4.97 -9.71 -7.82
C LEU A 41 4.46 -10.23 -9.17
N GLY A 42 4.53 -11.55 -9.34
CA GLY A 42 3.97 -12.21 -10.52
C GLY A 42 2.45 -12.12 -10.57
N ARG A 43 1.86 -12.38 -11.74
CA ARG A 43 0.40 -12.32 -11.95
C ARG A 43 -0.40 -13.24 -11.02
N ASN A 44 0.21 -14.34 -10.57
CA ASN A 44 -0.37 -15.31 -9.63
C ASN A 44 0.03 -15.04 -8.17
N ALA A 45 0.63 -13.88 -7.87
CA ALA A 45 1.02 -13.53 -6.52
C ALA A 45 -0.19 -13.53 -5.59
N THR A 46 -0.04 -14.19 -4.45
CA THR A 46 -1.10 -14.26 -3.46
C THR A 46 -1.15 -12.97 -2.64
N LYS A 47 -2.25 -12.77 -1.92
CA LYS A 47 -2.36 -11.69 -0.93
C LYS A 47 -1.21 -11.71 0.08
N ARG A 48 -0.72 -12.90 0.46
CA ARG A 48 0.40 -13.04 1.39
C ARG A 48 1.73 -12.57 0.79
N ASP A 49 1.93 -12.78 -0.50
CA ASP A 49 3.11 -12.26 -1.21
C ASP A 49 3.04 -10.74 -1.34
N ALA A 50 1.84 -10.19 -1.57
CA ALA A 50 1.60 -8.75 -1.52
C ALA A 50 1.89 -8.15 -0.14
N GLU A 51 1.44 -8.78 0.95
CA GLU A 51 1.75 -8.35 2.31
C GLU A 51 3.26 -8.39 2.61
N ARG A 52 3.98 -9.41 2.13
CA ARG A 52 5.46 -9.44 2.20
C ARG A 52 6.10 -8.32 1.36
N GLY A 53 5.53 -8.02 0.19
CA GLY A 53 5.94 -6.91 -0.65
C GLY A 53 5.79 -5.56 0.05
N ILE A 54 4.67 -5.35 0.74
CA ILE A 54 4.44 -4.17 1.60
C ILE A 54 5.53 -4.06 2.66
N MET A 55 5.84 -5.15 3.38
CA MET A 55 6.91 -5.15 4.39
C MET A 55 8.27 -4.79 3.80
N ARG A 56 8.60 -5.31 2.60
CA ARG A 56 9.85 -4.98 1.90
C ARG A 56 9.90 -3.50 1.51
N MET A 57 8.82 -2.97 0.95
CA MET A 57 8.74 -1.56 0.55
C MET A 57 8.81 -0.63 1.77
N TYR A 58 8.21 -1.01 2.90
CA TYR A 58 8.32 -0.27 4.16
C TYR A 58 9.75 -0.27 4.69
N ARG A 59 10.41 -1.44 4.74
CA ARG A 59 11.83 -1.54 5.16
C ARG A 59 12.78 -0.75 4.25
N ALA A 60 12.44 -0.63 2.96
CA ALA A 60 13.20 0.15 1.99
C ALA A 60 12.90 1.67 2.07
N GLY A 61 12.01 2.13 2.96
CA GLY A 61 11.64 3.54 3.07
C GLY A 61 10.75 4.07 1.94
N VAL A 62 10.19 3.19 1.10
CA VAL A 62 9.31 3.57 -0.02
C VAL A 62 7.89 3.88 0.47
N LEU A 63 7.47 3.22 1.56
CA LEU A 63 6.22 3.46 2.26
C LEU A 63 6.53 4.27 3.53
N ASN A 64 6.40 5.60 3.46
CA ASN A 64 6.36 6.48 4.64
C ASN A 64 4.90 6.64 5.12
#